data_AF-A0A916NC94-F1
#
_entry.id   AF-A0A916NC94-F1
#
_cell.length_a   1.000
_cell.length_b   1.000
_cell.length_c   1.000
_cell.angle_alpha   90.00
_cell.angle_beta   90.00
_cell.angle_gamma   90.00
#
_symmetry.space_group_name_H-M   'P 1'
#
loop_
_entity.id
_entity.type
_entity.pdbx_description
1 polymer ?
#
loop_
_entity_poly.entity_id
_entity_poly.type
_entity_poly.pdbx_seq_one_letter_code
_entity_poly.pdbx_strand_id
1 'polypeptide(L)'
;MVELIPNTVIYDRFLLIEEISKDTRKGQRIWSVLDQQTSQAYLVHFYSDGRTEWFNDNRQPAAQSSPPPSPASPSSAQGTPPAVERERSLKRVLPVVLVVGFAAAAYLFYKPVTGFIKSAFTDEKTAEVVVNPTPARIPSDSIAQEAKTEKTESADTTSVDVEPIVQQENTAAGTSITSVNEALQKLKSLGAIPKAEQGAAFVKAREAFAGLKASGGHQALVDSIYIMCAGRGARSLLDYQKTGEAAARQYALEWYQTAYVLKPSPGLQERLGRIKEGQNNK
;
A
#
# COMPACT_ATOMS: atom_id res chain seq x y z
N MET A 1 1.70 10.07 -26.04
CA MET A 1 2.58 10.07 -24.85
C MET A 1 3.86 10.77 -25.26
N VAL A 2 4.24 11.86 -24.60
CA VAL A 2 5.44 12.63 -24.97
C VAL A 2 6.67 11.81 -24.61
N GLU A 3 7.57 11.63 -25.56
CA GLU A 3 8.82 10.90 -25.35
C GLU A 3 9.79 11.79 -24.57
N LEU A 4 9.98 11.51 -23.28
CA LEU A 4 11.02 12.13 -22.46
C LEU A 4 12.38 11.55 -22.84
N ILE A 5 13.32 12.43 -23.21
CA ILE A 5 14.69 12.12 -23.66
C ILE A 5 15.68 12.78 -22.67
N PRO A 6 16.84 12.16 -22.38
CA PRO A 6 17.87 12.80 -21.58
C PRO A 6 18.28 14.17 -22.14
N ASN A 7 18.74 15.07 -21.26
CA ASN A 7 19.06 16.46 -21.54
C ASN A 7 17.88 17.35 -21.98
N THR A 8 16.65 16.86 -21.86
CA THR A 8 15.46 17.71 -22.04
C THR A 8 15.23 18.54 -20.79
N VAL A 9 14.99 19.84 -20.97
CA VAL A 9 14.54 20.71 -19.89
C VAL A 9 13.02 20.65 -19.79
N ILE A 10 12.52 20.36 -18.60
CA ILE A 10 11.09 20.36 -18.29
C ILE A 10 10.76 21.50 -17.33
N TYR A 11 9.58 22.08 -17.51
CA TYR A 11 9.08 23.22 -16.72
C TYR A 11 10.08 24.40 -16.67
N ASP A 12 10.86 24.58 -17.74
CA ASP A 12 11.90 25.62 -17.88
C ASP A 12 12.92 25.68 -16.73
N ARG A 13 13.13 24.56 -16.01
CA ARG A 13 13.97 24.53 -14.80
C ARG A 13 14.72 23.23 -14.59
N PHE A 14 14.09 22.09 -14.84
CA PHE A 14 14.65 20.80 -14.45
C PHE A 14 15.23 20.11 -15.67
N LEU A 15 16.52 19.80 -15.63
CA LEU A 15 17.20 19.05 -16.67
C LEU A 15 17.05 17.55 -16.40
N LEU A 16 16.46 16.81 -17.34
CA LEU A 16 16.43 15.35 -17.29
C LEU A 16 17.86 14.79 -17.48
N ILE A 17 18.37 14.03 -16.50
CA ILE A 17 19.72 13.44 -16.59
C ILE A 17 19.63 12.01 -17.11
N GLU A 18 18.93 11.13 -16.40
CA GLU A 18 18.85 9.71 -16.69
C GLU A 18 17.47 9.13 -16.35
N GLU A 19 17.02 8.15 -17.14
CA GLU A 19 15.86 7.33 -16.80
C GLU A 19 16.31 6.18 -15.90
N ILE A 20 15.85 6.19 -14.66
CA ILE A 20 16.23 5.18 -13.65
C ILE A 20 15.38 3.92 -13.81
N SER A 21 14.09 4.09 -14.11
CA SER A 21 13.16 2.98 -14.21
C SER A 21 11.97 3.31 -15.09
N LYS A 22 11.48 2.28 -15.80
CA LYS A 22 10.30 2.35 -16.67
C LYS A 22 9.40 1.16 -16.38
N ASP A 23 8.24 1.41 -15.78
CA ASP A 23 7.16 0.43 -15.64
C ASP A 23 6.13 0.68 -16.73
N THR A 24 6.25 -0.07 -17.83
CA THR A 24 5.33 0.02 -18.98
C THR A 24 3.91 -0.42 -18.66
N ARG A 25 3.71 -1.29 -17.65
CA ARG A 25 2.37 -1.78 -17.27
C ARG A 25 1.58 -0.72 -16.51
N LYS A 26 2.26 0.08 -15.68
CA LYS A 26 1.65 1.19 -14.93
C LYS A 26 1.76 2.53 -15.66
N GLY A 27 2.52 2.57 -16.75
CA GLY A 27 2.87 3.80 -17.44
C GLY A 27 3.66 4.77 -16.54
N GLN A 28 4.44 4.23 -15.61
CA GLN A 28 5.23 5.00 -14.65
C GLN A 28 6.68 5.07 -15.14
N ARG A 29 7.28 6.27 -15.12
CA ARG A 29 8.70 6.49 -15.44
C ARG A 29 9.36 7.24 -14.30
N ILE A 30 10.53 6.82 -13.89
CA ILE A 30 11.32 7.45 -12.84
C ILE A 30 12.57 8.03 -13.48
N TRP A 31 12.80 9.32 -13.28
CA TRP A 31 13.94 10.06 -13.83
C TRP A 31 14.75 10.72 -12.73
N SER A 32 16.07 10.74 -12.90
CA SER A 32 16.94 11.67 -12.18
C SER A 32 16.96 13.00 -12.90
N VAL A 33 16.81 14.09 -12.17
CA VAL A 33 16.74 15.45 -12.71
C VAL A 33 17.58 16.41 -11.90
N LEU A 34 18.18 17.38 -12.57
CA LEU A 34 18.95 18.47 -11.95
C LEU A 34 18.15 19.76 -12.00
N ASP A 35 17.90 20.37 -10.86
CA ASP A 35 17.39 21.73 -10.81
C ASP A 35 18.49 22.71 -11.22
N GLN A 36 18.32 23.38 -12.37
CA GLN A 36 19.32 24.29 -12.91
C GLN A 36 19.53 25.55 -12.06
N GLN A 37 18.55 25.92 -11.22
CA GLN A 37 18.65 27.11 -10.37
C GLN A 37 19.42 26.83 -9.08
N THR A 38 19.16 25.68 -8.46
CA THR A 38 19.74 25.32 -7.16
C THR A 38 20.90 24.34 -7.25
N SER A 39 21.13 23.77 -8.43
CA SER A 39 22.05 22.64 -8.66
C SER A 39 21.73 21.41 -7.79
N GLN A 40 20.50 21.29 -7.28
CA GLN A 40 20.08 20.14 -6.48
C GLN A 40 19.53 19.03 -7.37
N ALA A 41 19.92 17.79 -7.06
CA ALA A 41 19.41 16.60 -7.73
C ALA A 41 18.09 16.13 -7.11
N TYR A 42 17.15 15.73 -7.96
CA TYR A 42 15.86 15.18 -7.56
C TYR A 42 15.56 13.91 -8.34
N LEU A 43 14.64 13.12 -7.81
CA LEU A 43 13.97 12.06 -8.53
C LEU A 43 12.56 12.51 -8.84
N VAL A 44 12.12 12.33 -10.08
CA VAL A 44 10.75 12.62 -10.50
C VAL A 44 10.07 11.36 -11.00
N HIS A 45 8.86 11.10 -10.51
CA HIS A 45 7.98 10.05 -11.00
C HIS A 45 6.96 10.66 -11.94
N PHE A 46 6.97 10.25 -13.19
CA PHE A 46 5.92 10.55 -14.16
C PHE A 46 4.92 9.40 -14.19
N TYR A 47 3.64 9.71 -14.01
CA TYR A 47 2.53 8.76 -14.12
C TYR A 47 1.79 8.94 -15.45
N SER A 48 1.07 7.89 -15.87
CA SER A 48 0.31 7.90 -17.13
C SER A 48 -0.88 8.85 -17.13
N ASP A 49 -1.38 9.22 -15.95
CA ASP A 49 -2.44 10.22 -15.74
C ASP A 49 -1.93 11.67 -15.78
N GLY A 50 -0.63 11.88 -16.03
CA GLY A 50 0.00 13.20 -16.04
C GLY A 50 0.44 13.70 -14.66
N ARG A 51 0.22 12.93 -13.59
CA ARG A 51 0.73 13.29 -12.26
C ARG A 51 2.25 13.23 -12.23
N THR A 52 2.86 14.14 -11.47
CA THR A 52 4.31 14.14 -11.18
C THR A 52 4.56 14.19 -9.68
N GLU A 53 5.36 13.26 -9.17
CA GLU A 53 5.81 13.26 -7.76
C GLU A 53 7.32 13.50 -7.70
N TRP A 54 7.76 14.35 -6.78
CA TRP A 54 9.15 14.79 -6.65
C TRP A 54 9.74 14.29 -5.33
N PHE A 55 10.94 13.73 -5.40
CA PHE A 55 11.68 13.22 -4.24
C PHE A 55 13.07 13.82 -4.25
N ASN A 56 13.59 14.15 -3.07
CA ASN A 56 14.98 14.59 -2.95
C ASN A 56 15.90 13.41 -3.23
N ASP A 57 16.82 13.57 -4.18
CA ASP A 57 17.78 12.52 -4.50
C ASP A 57 18.91 12.57 -3.46
N ASN A 58 18.71 11.86 -2.35
CA ASN A 58 19.71 11.75 -1.28
C ASN A 58 20.85 10.78 -1.63
N ARG A 59 20.92 10.28 -2.88
CA ARG A 59 22.11 9.55 -3.33
C ARG A 59 23.28 10.52 -3.29
N GLN A 60 24.40 10.12 -2.66
CA GLN A 60 25.64 10.89 -2.81
C GLN A 60 25.86 11.09 -4.31
N PRO A 61 26.17 12.32 -4.78
CA PRO A 61 26.45 12.53 -6.18
C PRO A 61 27.51 11.51 -6.56
N ALA A 62 27.17 10.61 -7.48
CA ALA A 62 28.13 9.69 -8.04
C ALA A 62 29.28 10.59 -8.48
N ALA A 63 30.46 10.37 -7.88
CA ALA A 63 31.64 11.17 -8.17
C ALA A 63 31.71 11.27 -9.69
N GLN A 64 31.59 12.51 -10.20
CA GLN A 64 31.76 12.77 -11.62
C GLN A 64 33.02 12.02 -12.01
N SER A 65 32.85 10.98 -12.82
CA SER A 65 33.93 10.17 -13.33
C SER A 65 34.89 11.15 -13.97
N SER A 66 36.03 11.37 -13.32
CA SER A 66 37.08 12.22 -13.84
C SER A 66 37.32 11.84 -15.31
N PRO A 67 37.48 12.81 -16.22
CA PRO A 67 37.78 12.49 -17.60
C PRO A 67 39.01 11.56 -17.65
N PRO A 68 39.06 10.63 -18.62
CA PRO A 68 40.10 9.61 -18.68
C PRO A 68 41.49 10.25 -18.63
N PRO A 69 42.47 9.65 -17.91
CA PRO A 69 43.78 10.23 -17.79
C PRO A 69 44.40 10.37 -19.19
N SER A 70 44.68 11.62 -19.58
CA SER A 70 45.53 11.89 -20.74
C SER A 70 46.93 11.32 -20.49
N PRO A 71 47.59 10.79 -21.53
CA PRO A 71 48.89 10.14 -21.38
C PRO A 71 49.93 11.11 -20.83
N ALA A 72 50.73 10.57 -19.91
CA ALA A 72 51.76 11.28 -19.17
C ALA A 72 52.72 12.07 -20.10
N SER A 73 52.92 13.33 -19.77
CA SER A 73 54.11 14.10 -20.19
C SER A 73 54.81 14.61 -18.92
N PRO A 74 56.15 14.62 -18.90
CA PRO A 74 56.91 14.70 -17.66
C PRO A 74 57.05 16.13 -17.12
N SER A 75 56.98 16.21 -15.80
CA SER A 75 57.71 17.09 -14.87
C SER A 75 57.91 18.57 -15.24
N SER A 76 57.30 19.45 -14.44
CA SER A 76 58.00 20.61 -13.85
C SER A 76 57.22 21.21 -12.67
N ALA A 77 57.88 21.18 -11.51
CA ALA A 77 57.97 22.21 -10.47
C ALA A 77 56.71 22.98 -9.97
N GLN A 78 56.50 22.82 -8.66
CA GLN A 78 56.42 23.92 -7.67
C GLN A 78 55.09 24.70 -7.52
N GLY A 79 54.52 24.62 -6.31
CA GLY A 79 53.51 25.57 -5.83
C GLY A 79 52.55 24.98 -4.80
N THR A 80 52.93 25.02 -3.53
CA THR A 80 52.01 24.79 -2.40
C THR A 80 51.05 25.99 -2.27
N PRO A 81 49.72 25.83 -2.27
CA PRO A 81 48.82 26.86 -1.79
C PRO A 81 48.35 26.55 -0.35
N PRO A 82 48.01 27.58 0.44
CA PRO A 82 47.81 27.47 1.88
C PRO A 82 46.47 26.84 2.24
N ALA A 83 46.44 26.18 3.41
CA ALA A 83 45.21 25.74 4.06
C ALA A 83 44.34 26.95 4.42
N VAL A 84 43.21 27.11 3.72
CA VAL A 84 42.23 28.15 4.01
C VAL A 84 41.37 27.71 5.19
N GLU A 85 41.48 28.44 6.30
CA GLU A 85 40.63 28.37 7.49
C GLU A 85 39.13 28.38 7.11
N ARG A 86 38.44 27.26 7.33
CA ARG A 86 36.98 27.11 7.14
C ARG A 86 36.20 27.09 8.46
N GLU A 87 36.68 27.75 9.51
CA GLU A 87 36.02 27.70 10.84
C GLU A 87 35.14 28.91 11.19
N ARG A 88 35.10 29.98 10.37
CA ARG A 88 34.38 31.22 10.76
C ARG A 88 32.98 31.43 10.16
N SER A 89 32.53 30.64 9.19
CA SER A 89 31.19 30.86 8.58
C SER A 89 30.03 30.25 9.37
N LEU A 90 30.26 29.15 10.11
CA LEU A 90 29.19 28.44 10.82
C LEU A 90 28.60 29.24 12.00
N LYS A 91 29.42 30.07 12.66
CA LYS A 91 29.01 30.84 13.85
C LYS A 91 28.12 32.06 13.53
N ARG A 92 28.09 32.54 12.27
CA ARG A 92 27.25 33.70 11.88
C ARG A 92 25.88 33.32 11.34
N VAL A 93 25.69 32.10 10.82
CA VAL A 93 24.43 31.68 10.16
C VAL A 93 23.45 31.02 11.15
N LEU A 94 23.98 30.41 12.22
CA LEU A 94 23.18 29.76 13.27
C LEU A 94 22.11 30.66 13.92
N PRO A 95 22.38 31.92 14.29
CA PRO A 95 21.34 32.76 14.89
C PRO A 95 20.23 33.14 13.90
N VAL A 96 20.53 33.27 12.61
CA VAL A 96 19.53 33.62 11.59
C VAL A 96 18.59 32.44 11.32
N VAL A 97 19.12 31.22 11.24
CA VAL A 97 18.31 30.00 11.04
C VAL A 97 17.37 29.76 12.23
N LEU A 98 17.83 30.00 13.46
CA LEU A 98 16.99 29.85 14.65
C LEU A 98 15.84 30.87 14.67
N VAL A 99 16.08 32.13 14.30
CA VAL A 99 15.03 33.16 14.27
C VAL A 99 13.98 32.86 13.19
N VAL A 100 14.41 32.45 12.00
CA VAL A 100 13.47 32.07 10.91
C VAL A 100 12.68 30.82 11.28
N GLY A 101 13.33 29.82 11.90
CA GLY A 101 12.65 28.62 12.38
C GLY A 101 11.60 28.92 13.45
N PHE A 102 11.91 29.80 14.41
CA PHE A 102 10.96 30.21 15.45
C PHE A 102 9.79 31.01 14.88
N ALA A 103 10.04 31.90 13.90
CA ALA A 103 8.99 32.67 13.23
C ALA A 103 8.05 31.76 12.41
N ALA A 104 8.58 30.75 11.71
CA ALA A 104 7.78 29.79 10.96
C ALA A 104 6.93 28.90 11.88
N ALA A 105 7.50 28.42 13.00
CA ALA A 105 6.76 27.66 14.00
C ALA A 105 5.66 28.51 14.65
N ALA A 106 5.96 29.75 15.01
CA ALA A 106 4.97 30.68 15.56
C ALA A 106 3.83 30.97 14.57
N TYR A 107 4.13 31.14 13.28
CA TYR A 107 3.12 31.36 12.24
C TYR A 107 2.20 30.16 12.03
N LEU A 108 2.73 28.94 12.13
CA LEU A 108 1.93 27.71 12.06
C LEU A 108 1.07 27.47 13.30
N PHE A 109 1.51 27.92 14.49
CA PHE A 109 0.73 27.84 15.72
C PHE A 109 -0.31 28.96 15.87
N TYR A 110 -0.07 30.15 15.30
CA TYR A 110 -0.99 31.29 15.40
C TYR A 110 -2.09 31.31 14.33
N LYS A 111 -1.96 30.54 13.25
CA LYS A 111 -3.06 30.35 12.29
C LYS A 111 -3.90 29.13 12.67
N PRO A 112 -5.15 29.30 13.12
CA PRO A 112 -6.06 28.17 13.14
C PRO A 112 -6.27 27.72 11.70
N VAL A 113 -5.82 26.50 11.36
CA VAL A 113 -6.21 25.82 10.12
C VAL A 113 -7.66 25.36 10.28
N THR A 114 -8.57 26.32 10.41
CA THR A 114 -9.99 26.15 10.20
C THR A 114 -10.22 26.18 8.69
N GLY A 115 -10.31 25.02 8.03
CA GLY A 115 -10.86 25.01 6.68
C GLY A 115 -10.62 23.83 5.74
N PHE A 116 -9.90 22.76 6.10
CA PHE A 116 -9.62 21.69 5.13
C PHE A 116 -9.96 20.25 5.54
N ILE A 117 -10.66 20.04 6.68
CA ILE A 117 -11.12 18.69 7.09
C ILE A 117 -12.64 18.68 7.39
N LYS A 118 -13.45 19.36 6.56
CA LYS A 118 -14.92 19.42 6.79
C LYS A 118 -15.79 19.06 5.58
N SER A 119 -15.29 18.24 4.66
CA SER A 119 -16.05 17.83 3.47
C SER A 119 -15.79 16.37 3.08
N ALA A 120 -16.07 15.44 3.99
CA ALA A 120 -16.24 14.03 3.61
C ALA A 120 -17.27 13.26 4.43
N PHE A 121 -17.58 13.65 5.68
CA PHE A 121 -18.64 12.98 6.44
C PHE A 121 -19.29 13.99 7.38
N THR A 122 -20.44 14.52 6.99
CA THR A 122 -21.38 15.15 7.91
C THR A 122 -22.63 14.30 7.93
N ASP A 123 -23.12 14.13 9.16
CA ASP A 123 -24.20 13.30 9.64
C ASP A 123 -25.42 13.16 8.73
N GLU A 124 -25.87 11.92 8.57
CA GLU A 124 -27.29 11.61 8.55
C GLU A 124 -27.53 10.44 9.51
N LYS A 125 -27.76 10.79 10.79
CA LYS A 125 -28.25 9.86 11.80
C LYS A 125 -29.61 10.37 12.31
N THR A 126 -30.65 9.63 11.93
CA THR A 126 -31.89 9.34 12.69
C THR A 126 -32.78 10.48 13.18
N ALA A 127 -34.01 10.44 12.69
CA ALA A 127 -35.26 10.39 13.48
C ALA A 127 -36.30 9.69 12.58
N GLU A 128 -37.24 8.83 12.98
CA GLU A 128 -37.66 8.17 14.22
C GLU A 128 -38.72 7.13 13.73
N VAL A 129 -38.65 5.85 14.11
CA VAL A 129 -39.55 5.19 15.08
C VAL A 129 -40.86 4.58 14.49
N VAL A 130 -40.91 3.23 14.56
CA VAL A 130 -42.08 2.36 14.94
C VAL A 130 -43.13 2.00 13.86
N VAL A 131 -43.17 0.73 13.40
CA VAL A 131 -43.97 -0.43 13.89
C VAL A 131 -43.66 -1.64 12.96
N ASN A 132 -43.45 -2.81 13.55
CA ASN A 132 -43.26 -4.12 12.90
C ASN A 132 -44.63 -4.87 12.80
N PRO A 133 -44.73 -6.10 12.24
CA PRO A 133 -44.86 -6.52 10.84
C PRO A 133 -46.24 -7.14 10.51
N THR A 134 -46.58 -7.35 9.22
CA THR A 134 -47.53 -8.41 8.78
C THR A 134 -47.29 -8.75 7.30
N PRO A 135 -47.18 -10.04 6.92
CA PRO A 135 -47.04 -10.45 5.52
C PRO A 135 -48.40 -10.47 4.81
N ALA A 136 -48.47 -9.87 3.63
CA ALA A 136 -49.65 -9.90 2.79
C ALA A 136 -49.84 -11.28 2.15
N ARG A 137 -50.93 -11.89 2.58
CA ARG A 137 -51.67 -13.03 2.02
C ARG A 137 -52.04 -12.76 0.55
N ILE A 138 -51.84 -13.73 -0.33
CA ILE A 138 -52.56 -13.85 -1.61
C ILE A 138 -53.40 -15.13 -1.54
N PRO A 139 -54.71 -15.11 -1.87
CA PRO A 139 -55.63 -16.23 -1.62
C PRO A 139 -55.94 -17.08 -2.86
N SER A 140 -56.62 -18.20 -2.57
CA SER A 140 -57.49 -19.04 -3.43
C SER A 140 -56.81 -19.97 -4.45
N ASP A 141 -57.25 -21.21 -4.67
CA ASP A 141 -58.23 -22.09 -4.04
C ASP A 141 -58.03 -23.50 -4.65
N SER A 142 -58.60 -24.50 -3.97
CA SER A 142 -59.20 -25.72 -4.57
C SER A 142 -58.38 -26.98 -4.89
N ILE A 143 -58.76 -28.00 -4.10
CA ILE A 143 -59.12 -29.40 -4.45
C ILE A 143 -58.22 -30.49 -3.84
N ALA A 144 -58.91 -31.27 -3.01
CA ALA A 144 -58.50 -32.45 -2.30
C ALA A 144 -58.17 -33.65 -3.21
N GLN A 145 -57.28 -34.52 -2.76
CA GLN A 145 -57.60 -35.96 -2.72
C GLN A 145 -56.75 -36.71 -1.70
N GLU A 146 -57.47 -37.54 -0.95
CA GLU A 146 -57.00 -38.40 0.12
C GLU A 146 -56.20 -39.62 -0.37
N ALA A 147 -55.36 -40.07 0.55
CA ALA A 147 -55.13 -41.46 0.96
C ALA A 147 -54.21 -42.40 0.17
N LYS A 148 -53.38 -43.04 1.03
CA LYS A 148 -53.09 -44.47 1.16
C LYS A 148 -51.72 -44.95 0.66
N THR A 149 -50.84 -45.09 1.64
CA THR A 149 -49.99 -46.25 1.95
C THR A 149 -50.19 -47.47 1.04
N GLU A 150 -49.12 -47.93 0.38
CA GLU A 150 -48.59 -49.29 0.58
C GLU A 150 -47.22 -49.50 -0.08
N LYS A 151 -46.49 -50.41 0.55
CA LYS A 151 -45.11 -50.84 0.33
C LYS A 151 -45.14 -52.02 -0.65
N THR A 152 -44.35 -52.03 -1.73
CA THR A 152 -43.94 -53.30 -2.38
C THR A 152 -42.60 -53.14 -3.11
N GLU A 153 -41.87 -54.24 -2.99
CA GLU A 153 -40.50 -54.57 -3.37
C GLU A 153 -40.32 -54.82 -4.88
N SER A 154 -39.08 -54.62 -5.34
CA SER A 154 -38.40 -55.29 -6.46
C SER A 154 -38.85 -55.05 -7.90
N ALA A 155 -37.96 -54.46 -8.71
CA ALA A 155 -37.39 -55.16 -9.87
C ALA A 155 -36.16 -54.42 -10.46
N ASP A 156 -35.16 -55.24 -10.73
CA ASP A 156 -33.89 -55.04 -11.41
C ASP A 156 -34.04 -54.37 -12.80
N THR A 157 -33.18 -53.40 -13.10
CA THR A 157 -32.83 -53.04 -14.48
C THR A 157 -31.42 -52.47 -14.53
N THR A 158 -30.53 -53.31 -15.06
CA THR A 158 -29.16 -53.04 -15.45
C THR A 158 -29.05 -51.70 -16.21
N SER A 159 -28.25 -50.77 -15.69
CA SER A 159 -27.81 -49.60 -16.46
C SER A 159 -26.41 -49.16 -16.01
N VAL A 160 -25.45 -49.61 -16.83
CA VAL A 160 -24.16 -49.00 -17.19
C VAL A 160 -23.47 -48.17 -16.11
N ASP A 161 -22.41 -48.78 -15.57
CA ASP A 161 -21.29 -48.12 -14.92
C ASP A 161 -20.69 -47.08 -15.89
N VAL A 162 -21.07 -45.82 -15.71
CA VAL A 162 -20.37 -44.67 -16.26
C VAL A 162 -19.70 -44.00 -15.07
N GLU A 163 -18.43 -44.35 -14.89
CA GLU A 163 -17.48 -43.57 -14.10
C GLU A 163 -17.67 -42.09 -14.44
N PRO A 164 -18.07 -41.21 -13.49
CA PRO A 164 -18.11 -39.80 -13.77
C PRO A 164 -16.66 -39.34 -13.93
N ILE A 165 -16.27 -39.13 -15.20
CA ILE A 165 -15.02 -38.47 -15.55
C ILE A 165 -15.00 -37.13 -14.83
N VAL A 166 -14.20 -37.11 -13.78
CA VAL A 166 -13.60 -36.00 -13.06
C VAL A 166 -13.62 -34.70 -13.88
N GLN A 167 -14.70 -33.91 -13.74
CA GLN A 167 -14.66 -32.46 -13.96
C GLN A 167 -14.13 -31.81 -12.69
N GLN A 168 -12.86 -32.05 -12.38
CA GLN A 168 -12.19 -31.50 -11.20
C GLN A 168 -11.03 -30.60 -11.64
N GLU A 169 -11.31 -29.60 -12.49
CA GLU A 169 -10.25 -28.64 -12.85
C GLU A 169 -10.65 -27.16 -12.86
N ASN A 170 -11.91 -26.77 -12.59
CA ASN A 170 -12.29 -25.34 -12.58
C ASN A 170 -13.11 -24.85 -11.37
N THR A 171 -13.48 -25.71 -10.42
CA THR A 171 -14.29 -25.32 -9.26
C THR A 171 -13.46 -24.64 -8.15
N ALA A 172 -12.16 -24.90 -8.10
CA ALA A 172 -11.26 -24.35 -7.08
C ALA A 172 -11.00 -22.84 -7.26
N ALA A 173 -10.85 -22.38 -8.50
CA ALA A 173 -10.59 -20.97 -8.80
C ALA A 173 -11.79 -20.08 -8.46
N GLY A 174 -13.02 -20.49 -8.83
CA GLY A 174 -14.25 -19.74 -8.53
C GLY A 174 -14.54 -19.64 -7.03
N THR A 175 -14.29 -20.71 -6.27
CA THR A 175 -14.46 -20.73 -4.81
C THR A 175 -13.42 -19.86 -4.09
N SER A 176 -12.19 -19.79 -4.63
CA SER A 176 -11.12 -18.96 -4.07
C SER A 176 -11.43 -17.45 -4.16
N ILE A 177 -12.03 -16.99 -5.26
CA ILE A 177 -12.35 -15.55 -5.42
C ILE A 177 -13.50 -15.12 -4.50
N THR A 178 -14.53 -15.96 -4.35
CA THR A 178 -15.66 -15.68 -3.43
C THR A 178 -15.19 -15.53 -2.00
N SER A 179 -14.38 -16.48 -1.49
CA SER A 179 -13.81 -16.41 -0.14
C SER A 179 -12.86 -15.22 0.06
N VAL A 180 -12.09 -14.84 -0.96
CA VAL A 180 -11.26 -13.62 -0.94
C VAL A 180 -12.12 -12.36 -0.83
N ASN A 181 -13.21 -12.27 -1.59
CA ASN A 181 -14.12 -11.12 -1.54
C ASN A 181 -14.80 -11.00 -0.17
N GLU A 182 -15.26 -12.09 0.41
CA GLU A 182 -15.81 -12.12 1.77
C GLU A 182 -14.78 -11.68 2.81
N ALA A 183 -13.54 -12.19 2.71
CA ALA A 183 -12.45 -11.79 3.58
C ALA A 183 -12.15 -10.29 3.46
N LEU A 184 -12.10 -9.75 2.23
CA LEU A 184 -11.88 -8.33 2.00
C LEU A 184 -13.01 -7.47 2.57
N GLN A 185 -14.28 -7.88 2.42
CA GLN A 185 -15.40 -7.17 3.01
C GLN A 185 -15.32 -7.15 4.53
N LYS A 186 -15.06 -8.31 5.16
CA LYS A 186 -14.89 -8.39 6.63
C LYS A 186 -13.74 -7.54 7.14
N LEU A 187 -12.61 -7.53 6.42
CA LEU A 187 -11.46 -6.70 6.76
C LEU A 187 -11.72 -5.19 6.53
N LYS A 188 -12.57 -4.82 5.57
CA LYS A 188 -13.01 -3.43 5.37
C LYS A 188 -13.89 -2.96 6.54
N SER A 189 -14.77 -3.82 7.02
CA SER A 189 -15.68 -3.55 8.14
C SER A 189 -15.11 -3.93 9.52
N LEU A 190 -13.78 -4.06 9.66
CA LEU A 190 -13.13 -4.53 10.89
C LEU A 190 -13.54 -3.71 12.13
N GLY A 191 -13.75 -2.40 11.97
CA GLY A 191 -14.18 -1.51 13.07
C GLY A 191 -15.60 -1.76 13.57
N ALA A 192 -16.44 -2.43 12.78
CA ALA A 192 -17.79 -2.85 13.17
C ALA A 192 -17.80 -4.25 13.82
N ILE A 193 -16.72 -5.01 13.68
CA ILE A 193 -16.59 -6.35 14.28
C ILE A 193 -16.20 -6.19 15.76
N PRO A 194 -16.85 -6.91 16.70
CA PRO A 194 -16.45 -6.92 18.09
C PRO A 194 -14.97 -7.27 18.26
N LYS A 195 -14.25 -6.58 19.15
CA LYS A 195 -12.78 -6.77 19.33
C LYS A 195 -12.37 -8.23 19.54
N ALA A 196 -13.20 -9.01 20.23
CA ALA A 196 -12.96 -10.43 20.47
C ALA A 196 -12.93 -11.28 19.19
N GLU A 197 -13.64 -10.87 18.13
CA GLU A 197 -13.78 -11.64 16.89
C GLU A 197 -12.81 -11.17 15.79
N GLN A 198 -12.18 -10.02 15.96
CA GLN A 198 -11.32 -9.44 14.92
C GLN A 198 -10.09 -10.31 14.61
N GLY A 199 -9.53 -11.00 15.61
CA GLY A 199 -8.44 -11.97 15.38
C GLY A 199 -8.88 -13.11 14.44
N ALA A 200 -10.09 -13.64 14.63
CA ALA A 200 -10.65 -14.68 13.76
C ALA A 200 -10.89 -14.16 12.33
N ALA A 201 -11.28 -12.89 12.17
CA ALA A 201 -11.41 -12.26 10.85
C ALA A 201 -10.06 -12.22 10.10
N PHE A 202 -8.96 -11.88 10.78
CA PHE A 202 -7.63 -11.93 10.18
C PHE A 202 -7.17 -13.34 9.83
N VAL A 203 -7.43 -14.34 10.68
CA VAL A 203 -7.10 -15.74 10.39
C VAL A 203 -7.81 -16.22 9.12
N LYS A 204 -9.14 -16.02 9.04
CA LYS A 204 -9.93 -16.37 7.85
C LYS A 204 -9.45 -15.65 6.59
N ALA A 205 -9.06 -14.38 6.72
CA ALA A 205 -8.52 -13.64 5.59
C ALA A 205 -7.17 -14.19 5.11
N ARG A 206 -6.28 -14.58 6.03
CA ARG A 206 -5.01 -15.23 5.69
C ARG A 206 -5.22 -16.54 4.97
N GLU A 207 -6.17 -17.36 5.41
CA GLU A 207 -6.51 -18.63 4.73
C GLU A 207 -7.00 -18.38 3.30
N ALA A 208 -7.95 -17.45 3.12
CA ALA A 208 -8.46 -17.10 1.78
C ALA A 208 -7.35 -16.55 0.86
N PHE A 209 -6.46 -15.70 1.40
CA PHE A 209 -5.36 -15.11 0.64
C PHE A 209 -4.25 -16.12 0.33
N ALA A 210 -4.00 -17.09 1.21
CA ALA A 210 -3.12 -18.21 0.93
C ALA A 210 -3.67 -19.07 -0.22
N GLY A 211 -4.97 -19.35 -0.21
CA GLY A 211 -5.67 -20.04 -1.30
C GLY A 211 -5.55 -19.28 -2.63
N LEU A 212 -5.76 -17.96 -2.61
CA LEU A 212 -5.59 -17.10 -3.79
C LEU A 212 -4.16 -17.19 -4.33
N LYS A 213 -3.15 -17.04 -3.47
CA LYS A 213 -1.74 -17.13 -3.87
C LYS A 213 -1.38 -18.50 -4.44
N ALA A 214 -1.88 -19.57 -3.83
CA ALA A 214 -1.61 -20.95 -4.26
C ALA A 214 -2.21 -21.26 -5.64
N SER A 215 -3.29 -20.58 -6.03
CA SER A 215 -3.89 -20.74 -7.36
C SER A 215 -2.99 -20.32 -8.53
N GLY A 216 -1.90 -19.59 -8.28
CA GLY A 216 -0.94 -19.15 -9.31
C GLY A 216 -1.45 -18.04 -10.25
N GLY A 217 -2.78 -17.88 -10.37
CA GLY A 217 -3.45 -16.82 -11.10
C GLY A 217 -3.59 -15.51 -10.31
N HIS A 218 -4.12 -14.47 -10.97
CA HIS A 218 -4.52 -13.20 -10.32
C HIS A 218 -3.41 -12.40 -9.61
N GLN A 219 -2.18 -12.39 -10.16
CA GLN A 219 -1.05 -11.65 -9.58
C GLN A 219 -1.37 -10.16 -9.31
N ALA A 220 -2.11 -9.48 -10.19
CA ALA A 220 -2.53 -8.10 -9.97
C ALA A 220 -3.43 -7.93 -8.73
N LEU A 221 -4.30 -8.91 -8.45
CA LEU A 221 -5.14 -8.91 -7.27
C LEU A 221 -4.30 -9.18 -6.01
N VAL A 222 -3.41 -10.18 -6.05
CA VAL A 222 -2.45 -10.47 -4.98
C VAL A 222 -1.63 -9.23 -4.62
N ASP A 223 -1.13 -8.50 -5.62
CA ASP A 223 -0.36 -7.27 -5.46
C ASP A 223 -1.20 -6.16 -4.82
N SER A 224 -2.45 -6.00 -5.26
CA SER A 224 -3.36 -4.99 -4.73
C SER A 224 -3.72 -5.25 -3.26
N ILE A 225 -4.02 -6.51 -2.92
CA ILE A 225 -4.30 -6.91 -1.54
C ILE A 225 -3.06 -6.74 -0.67
N TYR A 226 -1.87 -7.12 -1.18
CA TYR A 226 -0.61 -6.93 -0.48
C TYR A 226 -0.37 -5.46 -0.12
N ILE A 227 -0.49 -4.55 -1.10
CA ILE A 227 -0.30 -3.10 -0.88
C ILE A 227 -1.28 -2.58 0.16
N MET A 228 -2.56 -3.00 0.08
CA MET A 228 -3.59 -2.61 1.04
C MET A 228 -3.24 -3.08 2.46
N CYS A 229 -2.89 -4.36 2.63
CA CYS A 229 -2.53 -4.92 3.94
C CYS A 229 -1.26 -4.26 4.51
N ALA A 230 -0.21 -4.09 3.70
CA ALA A 230 1.02 -3.44 4.12
C ALA A 230 0.79 -1.97 4.49
N GLY A 231 -0.02 -1.24 3.72
CA GLY A 231 -0.39 0.15 4.00
C GLY A 231 -1.19 0.30 5.29
N ARG A 232 -2.16 -0.59 5.55
CA ARG A 232 -2.89 -0.60 6.83
C ARG A 232 -1.99 -0.97 8.01
N GLY A 233 -1.08 -1.93 7.84
CA GLY A 233 -0.08 -2.26 8.85
C GLY A 233 0.84 -1.09 9.17
N ALA A 234 1.27 -0.31 8.16
CA ALA A 234 2.05 0.90 8.35
C ALA A 234 1.29 1.97 9.12
N ARG A 235 0.01 2.19 8.79
CA ARG A 235 -0.84 3.13 9.53
C ARG A 235 -1.01 2.74 10.99
N SER A 236 -1.34 1.48 11.28
CA SER A 236 -1.48 1.01 12.66
C SER A 236 -0.16 1.09 13.45
N LEU A 237 0.98 0.90 12.79
CA LEU A 237 2.29 1.09 13.42
C LEU A 237 2.56 2.57 13.73
N LEU A 238 2.22 3.49 12.83
CA LEU A 238 2.32 4.92 13.09
C LEU A 238 1.41 5.35 14.24
N ASP A 239 0.19 4.81 14.29
CA ASP A 239 -0.74 5.07 15.39
C ASP A 239 -0.14 4.58 16.72
N TYR A 240 0.44 3.38 16.76
CA TYR A 240 1.15 2.88 17.94
C TYR A 240 2.33 3.78 18.34
N GLN A 241 3.13 4.26 17.39
CA GLN A 241 4.25 5.16 17.68
C GLN A 241 3.79 6.50 18.26
N LYS A 242 2.60 6.98 17.88
CA LYS A 242 2.02 8.23 18.37
C LYS A 242 1.35 8.08 19.75
N THR A 243 0.61 7.00 19.97
CA THR A 243 -0.25 6.85 21.15
C THR A 243 0.32 5.90 22.20
N GLY A 244 1.25 5.02 21.83
CA GLY A 244 1.74 3.93 22.67
C GLY A 244 0.73 2.80 22.89
N GLU A 245 -0.42 2.81 22.20
CA GLU A 245 -1.49 1.84 22.44
C GLU A 245 -1.15 0.43 21.94
N ALA A 246 -1.19 -0.55 22.86
CA ALA A 246 -0.91 -1.95 22.53
C ALA A 246 -1.85 -2.52 21.44
N ALA A 247 -3.10 -2.04 21.37
CA ALA A 247 -4.04 -2.45 20.34
C ALA A 247 -3.57 -2.06 18.92
N ALA A 248 -3.06 -0.84 18.74
CA ALA A 248 -2.53 -0.38 17.46
C ALA A 248 -1.33 -1.22 17.00
N ARG A 249 -0.45 -1.59 17.95
CA ARG A 249 0.65 -2.53 17.69
C ARG A 249 0.16 -3.90 17.25
N GLN A 250 -0.87 -4.44 17.92
CA GLN A 250 -1.45 -5.73 17.57
C GLN A 250 -2.05 -5.71 16.17
N TYR A 251 -2.80 -4.66 15.80
CA TYR A 251 -3.29 -4.52 14.42
C TYR A 251 -2.16 -4.41 13.40
N ALA A 252 -1.10 -3.67 13.71
CA ALA A 252 0.05 -3.58 12.81
C ALA A 252 0.62 -4.98 12.52
N LEU A 253 0.77 -5.81 13.57
CA LEU A 253 1.22 -7.19 13.43
C LEU A 253 0.27 -8.01 12.57
N GLU A 254 -1.03 -7.99 12.83
CA GLU A 254 -2.03 -8.76 12.08
C GLU A 254 -2.04 -8.38 10.60
N TRP A 255 -2.00 -7.08 10.29
CA TRP A 255 -1.95 -6.58 8.92
C TRP A 255 -0.67 -6.97 8.18
N TYR A 256 0.49 -6.82 8.81
CA TYR A 256 1.76 -7.21 8.19
C TYR A 256 1.90 -8.73 8.05
N GLN A 257 1.39 -9.53 8.99
CA GLN A 257 1.32 -10.98 8.85
C GLN A 257 0.43 -11.37 7.66
N THR A 258 -0.70 -10.70 7.50
CA THR A 258 -1.60 -10.92 6.36
C THR A 258 -0.94 -10.54 5.03
N ALA A 259 -0.19 -9.43 4.98
CA ALA A 259 0.62 -9.08 3.82
C ALA A 259 1.71 -10.12 3.53
N TYR A 260 2.33 -10.68 4.57
CA TYR A 260 3.42 -11.66 4.44
C TYR A 260 2.93 -12.97 3.81
N VAL A 261 1.70 -13.40 4.09
CA VAL A 261 1.09 -14.58 3.44
C VAL A 261 1.11 -14.42 1.91
N LEU A 262 0.69 -13.24 1.43
CA LEU A 262 0.63 -12.92 0.00
C LEU A 262 2.03 -12.82 -0.62
N LYS A 263 2.91 -12.01 -0.03
CA LYS A 263 4.29 -11.81 -0.51
C LYS A 263 5.30 -11.89 0.64
N PRO A 264 5.88 -13.09 0.89
CA PRO A 264 6.94 -13.23 1.86
C PRO A 264 8.19 -12.51 1.33
N SER A 265 8.74 -11.60 2.13
CA SER A 265 9.99 -10.91 1.81
C SER A 265 10.83 -10.74 3.08
N PRO A 266 12.17 -10.77 2.96
CA PRO A 266 13.06 -10.60 4.12
C PRO A 266 12.78 -9.31 4.89
N GLY A 267 12.62 -8.18 4.19
CA GLY A 267 12.34 -6.89 4.83
C GLY A 267 11.02 -6.85 5.60
N LEU A 268 10.00 -7.59 5.15
CA LEU A 268 8.73 -7.69 5.88
C LEU A 268 8.84 -8.60 7.10
N GLN A 269 9.62 -9.67 7.01
CA GLN A 269 9.92 -10.55 8.13
C GLN A 269 10.70 -9.82 9.23
N GLU A 270 11.75 -9.08 8.87
CA GLU A 270 12.50 -8.23 9.80
C GLU A 270 11.61 -7.18 10.46
N ARG A 271 10.73 -6.54 9.68
CA ARG A 271 9.77 -5.56 10.21
C ARG A 271 8.82 -6.21 11.22
N LEU A 272 8.28 -7.39 10.92
CA LEU A 272 7.46 -8.14 11.87
C LEU A 272 8.24 -8.49 13.14
N GLY A 273 9.51 -8.89 13.03
CA GLY A 273 10.41 -9.13 14.15
C GLY A 273 10.52 -7.89 15.05
N ARG A 274 10.86 -6.73 14.47
CA ARG A 274 10.98 -5.47 15.23
C ARG A 274 9.70 -5.06 15.94
N ILE A 275 8.54 -5.23 15.31
CA ILE A 275 7.25 -4.91 15.93
C ILE A 275 6.94 -5.91 17.07
N LYS A 276 7.29 -7.20 16.93
CA LYS A 276 7.11 -8.23 17.98
C LYS A 276 8.05 -8.04 19.17
N GLU A 277 9.29 -7.65 18.92
CA GLU A 277 10.27 -7.29 19.95
C GLU A 277 9.91 -5.96 20.63
N GLY A 278 9.02 -5.18 20.01
CA GLY A 278 8.49 -3.95 20.58
C GLY A 278 9.56 -2.88 20.72
N GLN A 279 10.49 -2.80 19.76
CA GLN A 279 11.73 -2.01 19.82
C GLN A 279 11.57 -0.66 20.56
N ASN A 280 11.74 -0.67 21.89
CA ASN A 280 12.99 -0.47 22.65
C ASN A 280 14.02 0.53 22.10
N ASN A 281 13.64 1.48 21.25
CA ASN A 281 14.44 2.69 21.04
C ASN A 281 13.52 3.91 21.24
N LYS A 282 13.41 4.33 22.50
CA LYS A 282 13.14 5.72 22.84
C LYS A 282 14.27 6.59 22.33
#